data_AF-A0AAV2FVE7-F1
#
_entry.id   AF-A0AAV2FVE7-F1
#
_cell.length_a   1.000
_cell.length_b   1.000
_cell.length_c   1.000
_cell.angle_alpha   90.00
_cell.angle_beta   90.00
_cell.angle_gamma   90.00
#
_symmetry.space_group_name_H-M   'P 1'
#
loop_
_entity.id
_entity.type
_entity.pdbx_description
1 polymer ?
#
loop_
_entity_poly.entity_id
_entity_poly.type
_entity_poly.pdbx_seq_one_letter_code
_entity_poly.pdbx_strand_id
1 'polypeptide(L)'
;MRGGWMGSDLSDYRSGFEDLVIEAESWVGGAIMEWISRNVEIQVKGVVENISREPVVVESIERALDNVYWISEEHSSHRYKVRNAGLVVLMVKLLRNSSKDMGTRLRSKALMALFSMAKDEENKNIMLREGVSRLAIPQRKSENML
;
A
#
# COMPACT_ATOMS: atom_id res chain seq x y z
N MET A 1 -20.03 -12.18 -68.00
CA MET A 1 -20.06 -11.62 -66.62
C MET A 1 -19.71 -12.75 -65.66
N ARG A 2 -18.47 -12.86 -65.21
CA ARG A 2 -18.07 -13.81 -64.14
C ARG A 2 -17.92 -12.98 -62.88
N GLY A 3 -18.77 -13.24 -61.89
CA GLY A 3 -18.68 -12.64 -60.57
C GLY A 3 -17.38 -13.08 -59.89
N GLY A 4 -16.49 -12.13 -59.66
CA GLY A 4 -15.32 -12.33 -58.82
C GLY A 4 -15.77 -12.35 -57.37
N TRP A 5 -15.91 -13.54 -56.80
CA TRP A 5 -15.88 -13.68 -55.35
C TRP A 5 -14.43 -13.39 -54.93
N MET A 6 -14.17 -12.16 -54.49
CA MET A 6 -12.99 -11.84 -53.69
C MET A 6 -13.13 -12.63 -52.40
N GLY A 7 -12.57 -13.84 -52.39
CA GLY A 7 -12.36 -14.60 -51.17
C GLY A 7 -11.35 -13.84 -50.35
N SER A 8 -11.81 -13.22 -49.26
CA SER A 8 -10.95 -12.72 -48.20
C SER A 8 -10.01 -13.86 -47.76
N ASP A 9 -8.72 -13.57 -47.70
CA ASP A 9 -7.69 -14.55 -47.35
C ASP A 9 -7.91 -15.01 -45.90
N LEU A 10 -7.74 -16.31 -45.64
CA LEU A 10 -7.88 -16.88 -44.31
C LEU A 10 -6.86 -16.27 -43.31
N SER A 11 -5.78 -15.68 -43.82
CA SER A 11 -4.80 -14.91 -43.05
C SER A 11 -5.39 -13.62 -42.45
N ASP A 12 -6.24 -12.90 -43.19
CA ASP A 12 -6.90 -11.67 -42.72
C ASP A 12 -7.87 -11.95 -41.57
N TYR A 13 -8.60 -13.06 -41.67
CA TYR A 13 -9.51 -13.50 -40.60
C TYR A 13 -8.76 -13.92 -39.32
N ARG A 14 -7.60 -14.57 -39.47
CA ARG A 14 -6.76 -14.93 -38.33
C ARG A 14 -6.19 -13.68 -37.65
N SER A 15 -5.65 -12.73 -38.43
CA SER A 15 -5.13 -11.48 -37.89
C SER A 15 -6.20 -10.68 -37.14
N GLY A 16 -7.39 -10.53 -37.74
CA GLY A 16 -8.48 -9.81 -37.08
C GLY A 16 -9.00 -10.49 -35.81
N PHE A 17 -8.92 -11.83 -35.73
CA PHE A 17 -9.24 -12.55 -34.50
C PHE A 17 -8.17 -12.36 -33.42
N GLU A 18 -6.89 -12.40 -33.78
CA GLU A 18 -5.77 -12.15 -32.84
C GLU A 18 -5.83 -10.72 -32.27
N ASP A 19 -6.12 -9.71 -33.09
CA ASP A 19 -6.29 -8.33 -32.66
C ASP A 19 -7.45 -8.17 -31.66
N LEU A 20 -8.59 -8.82 -31.94
CA LEU A 20 -9.75 -8.80 -31.04
C LEU A 20 -9.45 -9.46 -29.69
N VAL A 21 -8.68 -10.56 -29.70
CA VAL A 21 -8.25 -11.25 -28.47
C VAL A 21 -7.34 -10.34 -27.64
N ILE A 22 -6.38 -9.66 -28.26
CA ILE A 22 -5.48 -8.72 -27.57
C ILE A 22 -6.26 -7.54 -26.99
N GLU A 23 -7.22 -6.98 -27.73
CA GLU A 23 -8.06 -5.89 -27.25
C GLU A 23 -8.89 -6.32 -26.04
N ALA A 24 -9.49 -7.52 -26.10
CA ALA A 24 -10.25 -8.09 -24.99
C ALA A 24 -9.37 -8.33 -23.75
N GLU A 25 -8.18 -8.89 -23.91
CA GLU A 25 -7.22 -9.09 -22.82
C GLU A 25 -6.77 -7.76 -22.20
N SER A 26 -6.54 -6.74 -23.02
CA SER A 26 -6.18 -5.39 -22.56
C SER A 26 -7.32 -4.77 -21.74
N TRP A 27 -8.55 -4.88 -22.22
CA TRP A 27 -9.72 -4.35 -21.52
C TRP A 27 -9.96 -5.06 -20.18
N VAL A 28 -9.89 -6.39 -20.17
CA VAL A 28 -10.02 -7.19 -18.94
C VAL A 28 -8.88 -6.87 -17.97
N GLY A 29 -7.64 -6.77 -18.45
CA GLY A 29 -6.49 -6.37 -17.65
C GLY A 29 -6.69 -4.99 -17.01
N GLY A 30 -7.18 -4.02 -17.79
CA GLY A 30 -7.52 -2.68 -17.30
C GLY A 30 -8.57 -2.70 -16.20
N ALA A 31 -9.67 -3.45 -16.41
CA ALA A 31 -10.75 -3.58 -15.43
C ALA A 31 -10.27 -4.23 -14.12
N ILE A 32 -9.41 -5.25 -14.20
CA ILE A 32 -8.80 -5.90 -13.03
C ILE A 32 -7.94 -4.90 -12.26
N MET A 33 -7.08 -4.15 -12.96
CA MET A 33 -6.21 -3.16 -12.33
C MET A 33 -6.99 -2.04 -11.65
N GLU A 34 -8.09 -1.59 -12.26
CA GLU A 34 -8.99 -0.61 -11.64
C GLU A 34 -9.68 -1.18 -10.39
N TRP A 35 -10.16 -2.42 -10.45
CA TRP A 35 -10.77 -3.09 -9.30
C TRP A 35 -9.77 -3.24 -8.14
N ILE A 36 -8.54 -3.67 -8.42
CA ILE A 36 -7.46 -3.75 -7.41
C ILE A 36 -7.22 -2.37 -6.78
N SER A 37 -7.09 -1.34 -7.62
CA SER A 37 -6.86 0.02 -7.16
C SER A 37 -7.97 0.52 -6.22
N ARG A 38 -9.24 0.28 -6.57
CA ARG A 38 -10.40 0.64 -5.73
C ARG A 38 -10.42 -0.15 -4.43
N ASN A 39 -10.12 -1.45 -4.47
CA ASN A 39 -10.04 -2.28 -3.27
C ASN A 39 -8.95 -1.81 -2.30
N VAL A 40 -7.78 -1.46 -2.80
CA VAL A 40 -6.71 -0.88 -1.97
C VAL A 40 -7.19 0.42 -1.32
N GLU A 41 -7.93 1.26 -2.04
CA GLU A 41 -8.47 2.50 -1.47
C GLU A 41 -9.47 2.25 -0.33
N ILE A 42 -10.36 1.26 -0.50
CA ILE A 42 -11.30 0.85 0.56
C ILE A 42 -10.54 0.35 1.79
N GLN A 43 -9.51 -0.48 1.59
CA GLN A 43 -8.69 -0.98 2.69
C GLN A 43 -7.96 0.17 3.41
N VAL A 44 -7.38 1.12 2.67
CA VAL A 44 -6.71 2.29 3.25
C VAL A 44 -7.68 3.11 4.10
N LYS A 45 -8.90 3.35 3.64
CA LYS A 45 -9.94 4.04 4.42
C LYS A 45 -10.24 3.28 5.72
N GLY A 46 -10.42 1.96 5.65
CA GLY A 46 -10.62 1.13 6.83
C GLY A 46 -9.43 1.13 7.80
N VAL A 47 -8.19 1.21 7.31
CA VAL A 47 -6.99 1.35 8.15
C VAL A 47 -7.01 2.68 8.90
N VAL A 48 -7.32 3.79 8.21
CA VAL A 48 -7.41 5.12 8.84
C VAL A 48 -8.46 5.12 9.96
N GLU A 49 -9.65 4.55 9.68
CA GLU A 49 -10.72 4.43 10.67
C GLU A 49 -10.27 3.61 11.88
N ASN A 50 -9.62 2.46 11.67
CA ASN A 50 -9.14 1.59 12.74
C ASN A 50 -8.07 2.25 13.63
N ILE A 51 -7.11 2.96 13.04
CA ILE A 51 -6.03 3.62 13.79
C ILE A 51 -6.52 4.88 14.50
N SER A 52 -7.51 5.58 13.93
CA SER A 52 -8.03 6.84 14.48
C SER A 52 -9.20 6.65 15.44
N ARG A 53 -9.70 5.42 15.61
CA ARG A 53 -10.86 5.12 16.45
C ARG A 53 -10.53 5.29 17.93
N GLU A 54 -11.47 5.93 18.64
CA GLU A 54 -11.49 6.00 20.11
C GLU A 54 -12.71 5.23 20.68
N PRO A 55 -12.54 4.45 21.76
CA PRO A 55 -11.29 4.11 22.43
C PRO A 55 -10.40 3.24 21.55
N VAL A 56 -9.08 3.32 21.79
CA VAL A 56 -8.09 2.56 21.03
C VAL A 56 -8.27 1.06 21.27
N VAL A 57 -8.51 0.31 20.19
CA VAL A 57 -8.60 -1.16 20.23
C VAL A 57 -7.33 -1.75 19.63
N VAL A 58 -6.49 -2.38 20.45
CA VAL A 58 -5.17 -2.91 20.03
C VAL A 58 -5.29 -3.87 18.85
N GLU A 59 -6.25 -4.79 18.86
CA GLU A 59 -6.47 -5.75 17.77
C GLU A 59 -6.83 -5.05 16.44
N SER A 60 -7.58 -3.95 16.51
CA SER A 60 -7.93 -3.13 15.35
C SER A 60 -6.68 -2.47 14.75
N ILE A 61 -5.78 -1.95 15.60
CA ILE A 61 -4.50 -1.41 15.15
C ILE A 61 -3.61 -2.51 14.56
N GLU A 62 -3.51 -3.68 15.19
CA GLU A 62 -2.70 -4.79 14.65
C GLU A 62 -3.13 -5.16 13.23
N ARG A 63 -4.44 -5.31 13.01
CA ARG A 63 -5.02 -5.61 11.70
C ARG A 63 -4.77 -4.48 10.70
N ALA A 64 -4.87 -3.24 11.16
CA ALA A 64 -4.59 -2.07 10.34
C ALA A 64 -3.12 -2.05 9.85
N LEU A 65 -2.18 -2.40 10.73
CA LEU A 65 -0.75 -2.51 10.40
C LEU A 65 -0.47 -3.67 9.44
N ASP A 66 -1.12 -4.82 9.63
CA ASP A 66 -1.01 -5.96 8.71
C ASP A 66 -1.50 -5.58 7.30
N ASN A 67 -2.64 -4.87 7.21
CA ASN A 67 -3.16 -4.40 5.93
C ASN A 67 -2.19 -3.42 5.24
N VAL A 68 -1.59 -2.49 5.99
CA VAL A 68 -0.58 -1.58 5.42
C VAL A 68 0.62 -2.34 4.88
N TYR A 69 1.13 -3.31 5.63
CA TYR A 69 2.22 -4.17 5.18
C TYR A 69 1.84 -4.93 3.90
N TRP A 70 0.66 -5.57 3.90
CA TRP A 70 0.15 -6.33 2.75
C TRP A 70 0.02 -5.44 1.50
N ILE A 71 -0.59 -4.26 1.61
CA ILE A 71 -0.69 -3.29 0.50
C ILE A 71 0.71 -2.91 0.01
N SER A 72 1.65 -2.64 0.92
CA SER A 72 3.00 -2.20 0.55
C SER A 72 3.81 -3.27 -0.19
N GLU A 73 3.63 -4.54 0.16
CA GLU A 73 4.34 -5.66 -0.45
C GLU A 73 3.64 -6.15 -1.73
N GLU A 74 2.35 -6.48 -1.64
CA GLU A 74 1.58 -7.09 -2.75
C GLU A 74 1.14 -6.06 -3.80
N HIS A 75 0.93 -4.82 -3.38
CA HIS A 75 0.42 -3.74 -4.22
C HIS A 75 1.34 -2.51 -4.17
N SER A 76 2.65 -2.74 -4.35
CA SER A 76 3.70 -1.72 -4.22
C SER A 76 3.44 -0.42 -4.99
N SER A 77 2.80 -0.48 -6.18
CA SER A 77 2.40 0.70 -6.96
C SER A 77 1.34 1.58 -6.28
N HIS A 78 0.69 1.09 -5.22
CA HIS A 78 -0.35 1.77 -4.46
C HIS A 78 0.13 2.29 -3.11
N ARG A 79 1.43 2.19 -2.77
CA ARG A 79 2.00 2.79 -1.54
C ARG A 79 1.67 4.28 -1.40
N TYR A 80 1.54 5.00 -2.51
CA TYR A 80 1.13 6.41 -2.50
C TYR A 80 -0.25 6.64 -1.88
N LYS A 81 -1.19 5.67 -1.97
CA LYS A 81 -2.51 5.81 -1.34
C LYS A 81 -2.40 5.77 0.18
N VAL A 82 -1.58 4.86 0.71
CA VAL A 82 -1.26 4.78 2.14
C VAL A 82 -0.58 6.07 2.61
N ARG A 83 0.38 6.59 1.83
CA ARG A 83 1.05 7.87 2.09
C ARG A 83 0.07 9.03 2.16
N ASN A 84 -0.76 9.18 1.13
CA ASN A 84 -1.68 10.30 0.98
C ASN A 84 -2.76 10.29 2.08
N ALA A 85 -3.09 9.11 2.61
CA ALA A 85 -3.95 8.96 3.78
C ALA A 85 -3.27 9.33 5.12
N GLY A 86 -1.99 9.73 5.11
CA GLY A 86 -1.24 10.12 6.30
C GLY A 86 -0.81 8.96 7.20
N LEU A 87 -1.01 7.71 6.76
CA LEU A 87 -0.78 6.52 7.58
C LEU A 87 0.69 6.34 7.96
N VAL A 88 1.64 6.75 7.10
CA VAL A 88 3.07 6.73 7.43
C VAL A 88 3.36 7.57 8.67
N VAL A 89 2.81 8.79 8.71
CA VAL A 89 2.97 9.73 9.84
C VAL A 89 2.29 9.17 11.09
N LEU A 90 1.06 8.63 10.94
CA LEU A 90 0.33 8.03 12.05
C LEU A 90 1.08 6.85 12.68
N MET A 91 1.68 5.97 11.87
CA MET A 91 2.49 4.84 12.37
C MET A 91 3.76 5.30 13.10
N VAL A 92 4.45 6.34 12.62
CA VAL A 92 5.61 6.91 13.32
C VAL A 92 5.18 7.51 14.67
N LYS A 93 4.05 8.23 14.70
CA LYS A 93 3.47 8.77 15.94
C LYS A 93 3.03 7.67 16.91
N LEU A 94 2.42 6.59 16.40
CA LEU A 94 2.05 5.42 17.20
C LEU A 94 3.27 4.85 17.94
N LEU A 95 4.40 4.68 17.25
CA LEU A 95 5.65 4.17 17.84
C LEU A 95 6.34 5.14 18.80
N ARG A 96 6.00 6.43 18.76
CA ARG A 96 6.53 7.45 19.67
C ARG A 96 5.70 7.57 20.94
N ASN A 97 4.40 7.60 20.77
CA ASN A 97 3.44 7.84 21.85
C ASN A 97 3.19 6.56 22.65
N SER A 98 3.57 5.41 22.10
CA SER A 98 3.60 4.16 22.84
C SER A 98 4.50 4.24 24.06
N SER A 99 3.90 4.20 25.26
CA SER A 99 4.60 3.93 26.52
C SER A 99 5.21 2.52 26.50
N LYS A 100 5.85 2.13 27.60
CA LYS A 100 6.33 0.74 27.82
C LYS A 100 5.23 -0.33 27.69
N ASP A 101 3.95 0.06 27.59
CA ASP A 101 2.78 -0.82 27.49
C ASP A 101 2.40 -1.21 26.06
N MET A 102 3.03 -0.63 25.03
CA MET A 102 2.83 -1.13 23.67
C MET A 102 3.50 -2.50 23.55
N GLY A 103 2.68 -3.54 23.50
CA GLY A 103 3.15 -4.92 23.37
C GLY A 103 4.17 -5.05 22.24
N THR A 104 5.22 -5.82 22.49
CA THR A 104 6.33 -6.08 21.55
C THR A 104 5.83 -6.48 20.16
N ARG A 105 4.74 -7.25 20.11
CA ARG A 105 4.05 -7.66 18.87
C ARG A 105 3.54 -6.46 18.06
N LEU A 106 2.81 -5.52 18.67
CA LEU A 106 2.28 -4.35 17.99
C LEU A 106 3.41 -3.45 17.49
N ARG A 107 4.47 -3.28 18.30
CA ARG A 107 5.67 -2.54 17.90
C ARG A 107 6.35 -3.18 16.69
N SER A 108 6.54 -4.49 16.68
CA SER A 108 7.13 -5.21 15.54
C SER A 108 6.30 -5.06 14.27
N LYS A 109 4.97 -5.15 14.36
CA LYS A 109 4.09 -4.94 13.20
C LYS A 109 4.21 -3.52 12.64
N ALA A 110 4.22 -2.51 13.50
CA ALA A 110 4.38 -1.12 13.07
C ALA A 110 5.74 -0.88 12.40
N LEU A 111 6.81 -1.48 12.93
CA LEU A 111 8.14 -1.41 12.32
C LEU A 111 8.20 -2.15 10.97
N MET A 112 7.59 -3.33 10.85
CA MET A 112 7.53 -4.04 9.56
C MET A 112 6.74 -3.27 8.51
N ALA A 113 5.59 -2.70 8.89
CA ALA A 113 4.80 -1.85 8.01
C ALA A 113 5.61 -0.63 7.54
N LEU A 114 6.27 0.09 8.45
CA LEU A 114 7.13 1.22 8.09
C LEU A 114 8.32 0.79 7.22
N PHE A 115 8.95 -0.34 7.51
CA PHE A 115 10.06 -0.87 6.72
C PHE A 115 9.62 -1.19 5.27
N SER A 116 8.48 -1.86 5.10
CA SER A 116 7.92 -2.13 3.76
C SER A 116 7.62 -0.82 3.00
N MET A 117 7.07 0.18 3.69
CA MET A 117 6.73 1.48 3.11
C MET A 117 7.97 2.29 2.72
N ALA A 118 9.09 2.13 3.43
CA ALA A 118 10.35 2.82 3.17
C ALA A 118 11.05 2.39 1.88
N LYS A 119 10.56 1.33 1.21
CA LYS A 119 10.97 0.96 -0.15
C LYS A 119 10.55 1.99 -1.21
N ASP A 120 9.64 2.90 -0.87
CA ASP A 120 9.31 4.10 -1.65
C ASP A 120 10.05 5.32 -1.05
N GLU A 121 10.80 6.04 -1.88
CA GLU A 121 11.69 7.12 -1.43
C GLU A 121 10.93 8.31 -0.83
N GLU A 122 9.73 8.62 -1.30
CA GLU A 122 8.93 9.70 -0.72
C GLU A 122 8.44 9.32 0.68
N ASN A 123 8.00 8.07 0.87
CA ASN A 123 7.64 7.56 2.19
C ASN A 123 8.84 7.59 3.15
N LYS A 124 10.02 7.19 2.68
CA LYS A 124 11.25 7.23 3.46
C LYS A 124 11.62 8.66 3.87
N ASN A 125 11.49 9.64 2.96
CA ASN A 125 11.68 11.05 3.27
C ASN A 125 10.71 11.54 4.36
N ILE A 126 9.44 11.16 4.27
CA ILE A 126 8.44 11.47 5.30
C ILE A 126 8.83 10.86 6.64
N MET A 127 9.23 9.58 6.69
CA MET A 127 9.66 8.93 7.94
C MET A 127 10.88 9.60 8.57
N LEU A 128 11.85 10.03 7.76
CA LEU A 128 13.02 10.75 8.24
C LEU A 128 12.66 12.12 8.80
N ARG A 129 11.79 12.89 8.12
CA ARG A 129 11.27 14.19 8.61
C ARG A 129 10.49 14.02 9.91
N GLU A 130 9.63 13.01 9.95
CA GLU A 130 8.90 12.65 11.16
C GLU A 130 9.83 12.15 12.25
N GLY A 131 11.07 11.75 11.95
CA GLY A 131 12.14 11.40 12.89
C GLY A 131 12.08 9.95 13.37
N VAL A 132 11.81 9.00 12.47
CA VAL A 132 11.84 7.56 12.74
C VAL A 132 13.17 7.10 13.34
N SER A 133 14.29 7.76 13.01
CA SER A 133 15.62 7.48 13.56
C SER A 133 15.71 7.66 15.08
N ARG A 134 14.90 8.56 15.65
CA ARG A 134 14.81 8.77 17.11
C ARG A 134 14.16 7.59 17.85
N LEU A 135 13.52 6.66 17.14
CA LEU A 135 12.96 5.43 17.71
C LEU A 135 14.02 4.36 17.98
N ALA A 136 15.19 4.47 17.34
CA ALA A 136 16.29 3.51 17.45
C ALA A 136 17.33 3.89 18.50
N ILE A 137 17.33 5.16 18.94
CA ILE A 137 18.27 5.67 19.94
C ILE A 137 17.55 5.62 21.30
N PRO A 138 17.99 4.78 22.26
CA PRO A 138 17.52 4.89 23.63
C PRO A 138 17.78 6.31 24.11
N GLN A 139 16.76 7.02 24.59
CA GLN A 139 16.95 8.32 25.22
C GLN A 139 17.91 8.11 26.40
N ARG A 140 19.18 8.49 26.21
CA ARG A 140 20.14 8.60 27.31
C ARG A 140 19.55 9.68 28.21
N LYS A 141 19.09 9.32 29.42
CA LYS A 141 18.73 10.31 30.42
C LYS A 141 19.93 11.24 30.55
N SER A 142 19.77 12.51 30.21
CA SER A 142 20.67 13.54 30.71
C SER A 142 20.46 13.54 32.21
N GLU A 143 21.31 12.80 32.93
CA GLU A 143 21.47 12.97 34.36
C GLU A 143 21.79 14.44 34.57
N ASN A 144 20.92 15.12 35.33
CA ASN A 144 21.17 16.46 35.82
C ASN A 144 22.48 16.43 36.59
N MET A 145 23.55 16.92 35.97
CA MET A 145 24.66 17.49 36.70
C MET A 145 24.22 18.88 37.12
N LEU A 146 23.70 18.97 38.35
CA LEU A 146 23.91 20.03 39.36
C LEU A 146 23.13 19.67 40.62
#